data_AF-A0A2M7DYC6-F1
#
_entry.id   AF-A0A2M7DYC6-F1
#
_cell.length_a   1.000
_cell.length_b   1.000
_cell.length_c   1.000
_cell.angle_alpha   90.00
_cell.angle_beta   90.00
_cell.angle_gamma   90.00
#
_symmetry.space_group_name_H-M   'P 1'
#
loop_
_entity.id
_entity.type
_entity.pdbx_description
1 polymer ?
#
loop_
_entity_poly.entity_id
_entity_poly.type
_entity_poly.pdbx_seq_one_letter_code
_entity_poly.pdbx_strand_id
1 'polypeptide(L)' 'MTTKKTKTKAKPKTVKTVKKTIKKTAVRVTNEDIAKRAYEIYLETGNNNELENWKLAEKELSKELSKKEFEKTLDSSL' A
#
# COMPACT_ATOMS: atom_id res chain seq x y z
N MET A 1 47.99 -1.72 -47.38
CA MET A 1 47.42 -2.21 -46.11
C MET A 1 46.00 -2.68 -46.36
N THR A 2 45.66 -3.90 -45.96
CA THR A 2 44.41 -4.60 -46.30
C THR A 2 43.27 -4.25 -45.34
N THR A 3 42.07 -4.04 -45.89
CA THR A 3 40.82 -3.67 -45.22
C THR A 3 40.16 -4.86 -44.51
N LYS A 4 39.53 -4.67 -43.32
CA LYS A 4 38.49 -5.58 -42.81
C LYS A 4 37.34 -4.84 -42.08
N LYS A 5 36.14 -4.95 -42.68
CA LYS A 5 34.81 -4.72 -42.08
C LYS A 5 34.50 -5.87 -41.10
N THR A 6 33.88 -5.56 -39.96
CA THR A 6 33.27 -6.55 -39.06
C THR A 6 31.84 -6.14 -38.72
N LYS A 7 30.88 -6.93 -39.25
CA LYS A 7 29.48 -7.02 -38.82
C LYS A 7 29.41 -7.89 -37.57
N THR A 8 28.64 -7.50 -36.55
CA THR A 8 27.96 -8.38 -35.57
C THR A 8 27.26 -7.51 -34.52
N LYS A 9 26.13 -7.82 -33.89
CA LYS A 9 25.03 -8.78 -34.04
C LYS A 9 24.01 -8.28 -33.00
N ALA A 10 22.75 -8.09 -33.37
CA ALA A 10 21.69 -7.70 -32.44
C ALA A 10 21.57 -8.75 -31.31
N LYS A 11 21.58 -8.30 -30.06
CA LYS A 11 21.36 -9.14 -28.88
C LYS A 11 19.87 -9.05 -28.50
N PRO A 12 19.15 -10.18 -28.38
CA PRO A 12 17.73 -10.15 -28.06
C PRO A 12 17.52 -9.67 -26.62
N LYS A 13 16.67 -8.66 -26.43
CA LYS A 13 16.18 -8.26 -25.11
C LYS A 13 15.33 -9.40 -24.56
N THR A 14 15.91 -10.15 -23.62
CA THR A 14 15.19 -11.08 -22.76
C THR A 14 14.15 -10.30 -21.97
N VAL A 15 12.89 -10.37 -22.41
CA VAL A 15 11.73 -9.91 -21.64
C VAL A 15 11.63 -10.83 -20.43
N LYS A 16 12.16 -10.38 -19.30
CA LYS A 16 11.93 -11.05 -18.01
C LYS A 16 10.48 -10.83 -17.64
N THR A 17 9.64 -11.83 -17.87
CA THR A 17 8.28 -11.90 -17.36
C THR A 17 8.38 -11.94 -15.83
N VAL A 18 8.23 -10.79 -15.19
CA VAL A 18 8.15 -10.69 -13.73
C VAL A 18 6.84 -11.35 -13.32
N LYS A 19 6.91 -12.59 -12.84
CA LYS A 19 5.80 -13.22 -12.11
C LYS A 19 5.41 -12.28 -10.97
N LYS A 20 4.26 -11.61 -11.08
CA LYS A 20 3.64 -10.87 -9.97
C LYS A 20 3.29 -11.90 -8.91
N THR A 21 4.16 -12.03 -7.91
CA THR A 21 3.79 -12.63 -6.64
C THR A 21 2.73 -11.72 -6.04
N ILE A 22 1.48 -12.18 -6.05
CA ILE A 22 0.38 -11.57 -5.30
C ILE A 22 0.73 -11.80 -3.84
N LYS A 23 1.57 -10.90 -3.28
CA LYS A 23 1.78 -10.84 -1.84
C LYS A 23 0.43 -10.47 -1.27
N LYS A 24 -0.09 -11.30 -0.36
CA LYS A 24 -1.20 -10.92 0.51
C LYS A 24 -0.81 -9.57 1.10
N THR A 25 -1.45 -8.50 0.63
CA THR A 25 -1.25 -7.15 1.14
C THR A 25 -1.74 -7.21 2.57
N ALA A 26 -0.80 -7.32 3.51
CA ALA A 26 -1.09 -7.02 4.90
C ALA A 26 -1.75 -5.64 4.87
N VAL A 27 -3.02 -5.59 5.27
CA VAL A 27 -3.75 -4.33 5.33
C VAL A 27 -2.98 -3.50 6.34
N ARG A 28 -2.24 -2.50 5.87
CA ARG A 28 -1.51 -1.57 6.72
C ARG A 28 -2.25 -0.26 6.64
N VAL A 29 -2.47 0.34 7.80
CA VAL A 29 -2.96 1.71 7.88
C VAL A 29 -1.95 2.59 7.15
N THR A 30 -2.39 3.27 6.09
CA THR A 30 -1.54 4.21 5.36
C THR A 30 -1.72 5.62 5.92
N ASN A 31 -0.74 6.50 5.68
CA ASN A 31 -0.86 7.91 6.06
C ASN A 31 -2.07 8.58 5.38
N GLU A 32 -2.47 8.12 4.20
CA GLU A 32 -3.65 8.63 3.49
C GLU A 32 -4.94 8.26 4.23
N ASP A 33 -5.01 7.05 4.81
CA ASP A 33 -6.14 6.62 5.64
C ASP A 33 -6.21 7.43 6.93
N ILE A 34 -5.06 7.67 7.57
CA ILE A 34 -4.95 8.50 8.78
C ILE A 34 -5.39 9.93 8.49
N ALA A 35 -4.93 10.52 7.40
CA ALA A 35 -5.29 11.89 7.01
C ALA A 35 -6.79 12.02 6.74
N LYS A 36 -7.40 11.06 6.03
CA LYS A 36 -8.85 11.04 5.82
C LYS A 36 -9.59 10.96 7.16
N ARG A 37 -9.20 10.03 8.03
CA ARG A 37 -9.87 9.85 9.32
C ARG A 37 -9.68 11.06 10.24
N ALA A 38 -8.51 11.69 10.24
CA ALA A 38 -8.25 12.91 10.99
C ALA A 38 -9.12 14.09 10.52
N TYR A 39 -9.35 14.19 9.20
CA TYR A 39 -10.27 15.18 8.64
C TYR A 39 -11.73 14.91 9.01
N GLU A 40 -12.15 13.65 9.01
CA GLU A 40 -13.49 13.27 9.50
C GLU A 40 -13.66 13.64 10.98
N ILE A 41 -12.67 13.33 11.82
CA ILE A 41 -12.67 13.70 13.25
C ILE A 41 -12.76 15.21 13.43
N TYR A 42 -12.05 15.99 12.60
CA TYR A 42 -12.17 17.44 12.59
C TYR A 42 -13.61 17.90 12.32
N LEU A 43 -14.26 17.32 11.32
CA LEU A 43 -15.65 17.65 10.98
C LEU A 43 -16.64 17.20 12.07
N GLU A 44 -16.40 16.05 12.71
CA GLU A 44 -17.26 15.49 13.76
C GLU A 44 -17.15 16.27 15.08
N THR A 45 -15.94 16.66 15.46
CA THR A 45 -15.66 17.29 16.77
C THR A 45 -15.60 18.81 16.72
N GLY A 46 -15.36 19.39 15.54
CA GLY A 46 -15.02 20.80 15.38
C GLY A 46 -13.65 21.17 15.97
N ASN A 47 -12.82 20.18 16.35
CA ASN A 47 -11.52 20.41 16.97
C ASN A 47 -10.49 20.84 15.93
N ASN A 48 -10.09 22.11 15.92
CA ASN A 48 -9.09 22.62 14.98
C ASN A 48 -7.65 22.16 15.29
N ASN A 49 -7.45 21.32 16.32
CA ASN A 49 -6.14 20.79 16.65
C ASN A 49 -5.78 19.56 15.81
N GLU A 50 -5.11 19.79 14.69
CA GLU A 50 -4.73 18.75 13.71
C GLU A 50 -3.94 17.60 14.35
N LEU A 51 -3.00 17.89 15.25
CA LEU A 51 -2.15 16.88 15.89
C LEU A 51 -2.96 15.90 16.75
N GLU A 52 -3.99 16.39 17.45
CA GLU A 52 -4.87 15.54 18.24
C GLU A 52 -5.76 14.67 17.36
N ASN A 53 -6.34 15.26 16.31
CA ASN A 53 -7.16 14.53 15.36
C ASN A 53 -6.37 13.42 14.65
N TRP A 54 -5.10 13.70 14.33
CA TRP A 54 -4.17 12.70 13.78
C TRP A 54 -3.93 11.53 14.73
N LYS A 55 -3.62 11.82 16.01
CA LYS A 55 -3.40 10.77 17.02
C LYS A 55 -4.65 9.92 17.26
N LEU A 56 -5.83 10.56 17.24
CA LEU A 56 -7.11 9.86 17.35
C LEU A 56 -7.35 8.95 16.15
N ALA A 57 -7.11 9.46 14.93
CA ALA A 57 -7.22 8.71 13.69
C ALA A 57 -6.30 7.47 13.69
N GLU A 58 -5.03 7.62 14.05
CA GLU A 58 -4.09 6.49 14.15
C GLU A 58 -4.58 5.41 15.11
N LYS A 59 -5.08 5.83 16.29
CA LYS A 59 -5.58 4.92 17.32
C LYS A 59 -6.84 4.18 16.88
N GLU A 60 -7.74 4.85 16.16
CA GLU A 60 -8.98 4.26 15.68
C GLU A 60 -8.75 3.28 14.53
N LEU A 61 -7.97 3.70 13.52
CA LEU A 61 -7.62 2.85 12.38
C LEU A 61 -6.87 1.59 12.82
N SER A 62 -5.99 1.70 13.82
CA SER A 62 -5.30 0.54 14.39
C SER A 62 -6.26 -0.45 15.06
N LYS A 63 -7.30 0.04 15.76
CA LYS A 63 -8.32 -0.80 16.38
C LYS A 63 -9.23 -1.45 15.34
N GLU A 64 -9.66 -0.69 14.33
CA GLU A 64 -10.50 -1.21 13.24
C GLU A 64 -9.78 -2.29 12.44
N LEU A 65 -8.47 -2.14 12.21
CA LEU A 65 -7.66 -3.15 11.55
C LEU A 65 -7.67 -4.47 12.33
N SER A 66 -7.49 -4.39 13.65
CA SER A 66 -7.56 -5.57 14.52
C SER A 66 -8.95 -6.22 14.51
N LYS A 67 -10.02 -5.42 14.39
CA LYS A 67 -11.39 -5.92 14.34
C LYS A 67 -11.70 -6.60 12.99
N LYS A 68 -11.27 -6.01 11.88
CA LYS A 68 -11.45 -6.57 10.53
C LYS A 68 -10.74 -7.90 10.35
N GLU A 69 -9.53 -8.05 10.90
CA GLU A 69 -8.82 -9.34 10.88
C GLU A 69 -9.58 -10.41 11.68
N PHE A 70 -10.25 -10.05 12.76
CA PHE A 70 -11.07 -10.98 13.54
C PHE A 70 -12.34 -11.41 12.78
N GLU A 71 -13.11 -10.47 12.22
CA GLU A 71 -14.33 -10.78 11.47
C GLU A 71 -14.08 -11.60 10.21
N LYS A 72 -12.96 -11.35 9.52
CA LYS A 72 -12.58 -12.13 8.32
C LYS A 72 -12.33 -13.61 8.62
N THR A 73 -11.95 -13.95 9.86
CA THR A 73 -11.78 -15.35 10.27
C THR A 73 -13.10 -16.05 10.60
N LEU A 74 -14.13 -15.30 10.99
CA LEU A 74 -15.45 -15.84 11.31
C LEU A 74 -16.24 -16.19 10.05
N ASP A 75 -16.18 -15.35 9.02
CA ASP A 75 -16.91 -15.57 7.76
C ASP A 75 -16.31 -16.70 6.90
N SER A 76 -15.00 -16.95 7.02
CA SER A 76 -14.32 -18.03 6.28
C SER A 76 -14.49 -19.42 6.91
N SER A 77 -15.28 -19.53 7.99
CA SER A 77 -15.54 -20.79 8.71
C SER A 77 -16.99 -21.29 8.60
N LEU A 78 -17.84 -20.65 7.78
CA LEU A 78 -19.14 -21.17 7.34
C LEU A 78 -19.04 -21.77 5.92
#